data_AF-A0AAE0NXI5-F1
#
_entry.id   AF-A0AAE0NXI5-F1
#
_cell.length_a   1.000
_cell.length_b   1.000
_cell.length_c   1.000
_cell.angle_alpha   90.00
_cell.angle_beta   90.00
_cell.angle_gamma   90.00
#
_symmetry.space_group_name_H-M   'P 1'
#
loop_
_entity.id
_entity.type
_entity.pdbx_description
1 polymer ?
#
loop_
_entity_poly.entity_id
_entity_poly.type
_entity_poly.pdbx_seq_one_letter_code
_entity_poly.pdbx_strand_id
1 'polypeptide(L)'
;MWGFDDQLRLLTSNYRDVCHDLERERVAGRDAQEKAEVLKQKLDAPGESVNRNAFVIVLVDADADAYLFDDKYYHSEDPADGGALAVVDLRAAVRQYVQSIDVRLAGLPITAKAFASGEDLAHLLANSGTA
;
A
#
# COMPACT_ATOMS: atom_id res chain seq x y z
N MET A 1 -66.16 21.62 -29.21
CA MET A 1 -66.32 21.50 -27.75
C MET A 1 -65.78 20.13 -27.40
N TRP A 2 -64.61 20.04 -26.75
CA TRP A 2 -64.03 18.74 -26.40
C TRP A 2 -64.91 18.07 -25.34
N GLY A 3 -65.26 16.80 -25.55
CA GLY A 3 -66.14 16.06 -24.64
C GLY A 3 -65.39 15.62 -23.39
N PHE A 4 -66.08 15.59 -22.25
CA PHE A 4 -65.54 15.10 -20.97
C PHE A 4 -64.87 13.71 -21.11
N ASP A 5 -65.38 12.86 -21.99
CA ASP A 5 -64.83 11.52 -22.28
C ASP A 5 -63.43 11.57 -22.91
N ASP A 6 -63.14 12.57 -23.75
CA ASP A 6 -61.81 12.73 -24.34
C ASP A 6 -60.80 13.19 -23.28
N GLN A 7 -61.22 14.06 -22.35
CA GLN A 7 -60.40 14.46 -21.21
C GLN A 7 -60.12 13.30 -20.25
N LEU A 8 -61.11 12.44 -19.98
CA LEU A 8 -60.93 11.25 -19.14
C LEU A 8 -59.99 10.22 -19.79
N ARG A 9 -60.11 10.00 -21.10
CA ARG A 9 -59.19 9.13 -21.84
C ARG A 9 -57.76 9.65 -21.84
N LEU A 10 -57.58 10.95 -22.05
CA LEU A 10 -56.26 11.59 -22.02
C LEU A 10 -55.62 11.48 -20.63
N LEU A 11 -56.39 11.73 -19.57
CA LEU A 11 -55.91 11.63 -18.20
C LEU A 11 -55.50 10.19 -17.84
N THR A 12 -56.28 9.20 -18.28
CA THR A 12 -55.99 7.78 -18.05
C THR A 12 -54.72 7.35 -18.80
N SER A 13 -54.54 7.82 -20.04
CA SER A 13 -53.32 7.56 -20.81
C SER A 13 -52.10 8.18 -20.13
N ASN A 14 -52.18 9.45 -19.76
CA ASN A 14 -51.08 10.15 -19.08
C ASN A 14 -50.72 9.50 -17.75
N TYR A 15 -51.71 9.07 -16.96
CA TYR A 15 -51.46 8.38 -15.70
C TYR A 15 -50.72 7.05 -15.93
N ARG A 16 -51.12 6.29 -16.96
CA ARG A 16 -50.46 5.03 -17.32
C ARG A 16 -49.01 5.25 -17.74
N ASP A 17 -48.76 6.28 -18.54
CA ASP A 17 -47.42 6.60 -19.05
C ASP A 17 -46.51 7.07 -17.90
N VAL A 18 -47.01 7.92 -16.99
CA VAL A 18 -46.28 8.34 -15.78
C VAL A 18 -45.95 7.15 -14.87
N CYS A 19 -46.89 6.21 -14.67
CA CYS A 19 -46.61 5.00 -13.91
C CYS A 19 -45.51 4.14 -14.56
N HIS A 20 -45.51 4.05 -15.89
CA HIS A 20 -44.53 3.25 -16.62
C HIS A 20 -43.13 3.89 -16.60
N ASP A 21 -43.06 5.21 -16.68
CA ASP A 21 -41.80 5.96 -16.58
C ASP A 21 -41.21 5.88 -15.16
N LEU A 22 -42.06 5.99 -14.14
CA LEU A 22 -41.63 5.85 -12.74
C LEU A 22 -41.08 4.46 -12.43
N GLU A 23 -41.68 3.41 -13.01
CA GLU A 23 -41.20 2.03 -12.87
C GLU A 23 -39.86 1.83 -13.59
N ARG A 24 -39.70 2.42 -14.79
CA ARG A 24 -38.42 2.42 -15.52
C ARG A 24 -37.32 3.11 -14.74
N GLU A 25 -37.58 4.28 -14.17
CA GLU A 25 -36.60 4.99 -13.33
C GLU A 25 -36.23 4.18 -12.09
N ARG A 26 -37.20 3.50 -11.47
CA ARG A 26 -36.96 2.61 -10.33
C ARG A 26 -36.04 1.44 -10.66
N VAL A 27 -36.28 0.78 -11.79
CA VAL A 27 -35.45 -0.34 -12.26
C VAL A 27 -34.05 0.15 -12.61
N ALA A 28 -33.95 1.26 -13.36
CA ALA A 28 -32.65 1.87 -13.70
C ALA A 28 -31.87 2.30 -12.44
N GLY A 29 -32.55 2.82 -11.41
CA GLY A 29 -31.96 3.18 -10.14
C GLY A 29 -31.40 1.98 -9.37
N ARG A 30 -32.10 0.84 -9.36
CA ARG A 30 -31.59 -0.40 -8.75
C ARG A 30 -30.39 -0.95 -9.49
N ASP A 31 -30.44 -1.00 -10.82
CA ASP A 31 -29.32 -1.45 -11.65
C ASP A 31 -28.08 -0.55 -11.46
N ALA A 32 -28.29 0.76 -11.33
CA ALA A 32 -27.22 1.71 -11.07
C ALA A 32 -26.62 1.51 -9.67
N GLN A 33 -27.45 1.23 -8.66
CA GLN A 33 -27.01 0.95 -7.30
C GLN A 33 -26.22 -0.37 -7.20
N GLU A 34 -26.71 -1.44 -7.83
CA GLU A 34 -26.01 -2.72 -7.89
C GLU A 34 -24.66 -2.58 -8.60
N LYS A 35 -24.62 -1.87 -9.74
CA LYS A 35 -23.36 -1.57 -10.45
C LYS A 35 -22.40 -0.74 -9.59
N ALA A 36 -22.91 0.23 -8.83
CA ALA A 36 -22.10 1.04 -7.93
C ALA A 36 -21.52 0.20 -6.78
N GLU A 37 -22.29 -0.74 -6.21
CA GLU A 37 -21.81 -1.67 -5.19
C GLU A 37 -20.76 -2.63 -5.74
N VAL A 38 -20.98 -3.20 -6.93
CA VAL A 38 -20.00 -4.06 -7.61
C VAL A 38 -18.71 -3.28 -7.94
N LEU A 39 -18.82 -2.03 -8.40
CA LEU A 39 -17.67 -1.18 -8.67
C LEU A 39 -16.91 -0.82 -7.39
N LYS A 40 -17.61 -0.56 -6.27
CA LYS A 40 -16.99 -0.35 -4.96
C LYS A 40 -16.21 -1.59 -4.50
N GLN A 41 -16.84 -2.77 -4.57
CA GLN A 41 -16.17 -4.04 -4.23
C GLN A 41 -14.93 -4.29 -5.12
N LYS A 42 -15.02 -3.96 -6.41
CA LYS A 42 -13.88 -4.05 -7.34
C LYS A 42 -12.80 -3.00 -7.13
N LEU A 43 -13.11 -1.87 -6.50
CA LEU A 43 -12.15 -0.83 -6.12
C LEU A 43 -11.44 -1.15 -4.80
N ASP A 44 -12.12 -1.84 -3.88
CA ASP A 44 -11.55 -2.27 -2.61
C ASP A 44 -10.60 -3.49 -2.77
N ALA A 45 -10.87 -4.40 -3.71
CA ALA A 45 -10.03 -5.58 -3.98
C ALA A 45 -8.56 -5.27 -4.43
N PRO A 46 -8.29 -4.22 -5.23
CA PRO A 46 -6.94 -3.76 -5.56
C PRO A 46 -6.11 -3.34 -4.34
N GLY A 47 -6.74 -2.72 -3.33
CA GLY A 47 -6.06 -2.29 -2.11
C GLY A 47 -5.50 -3.45 -1.29
N GLU A 48 -6.24 -4.57 -1.23
CA GLU A 48 -5.79 -5.79 -0.55
C GLU A 48 -4.80 -6.62 -1.36
N SER A 49 -4.92 -6.65 -2.69
CA SER A 49 -4.09 -7.50 -3.55
C SER A 49 -2.69 -6.95 -3.80
N VAL A 50 -2.53 -5.63 -3.93
CA VAL A 50 -1.19 -4.99 -4.06
C VAL A 50 -0.36 -5.18 -2.79
N ASN A 51 -1.02 -5.25 -1.62
CA ASN A 51 -0.34 -5.40 -0.33
C ASN A 51 0.17 -6.84 -0.08
N ARG A 52 -0.43 -7.87 -0.72
CA ARG A 52 -0.02 -9.28 -0.53
C ARG A 52 1.34 -9.65 -1.14
N ASN A 53 1.84 -8.87 -2.10
CA ASN A 53 3.08 -9.20 -2.82
C ASN A 53 4.14 -8.09 -2.78
N ALA A 54 3.89 -7.03 -1.99
CA ALA A 54 4.85 -5.96 -1.78
C ALA A 54 5.92 -6.38 -0.76
N PHE A 55 7.14 -5.88 -0.93
CA PHE A 55 8.25 -6.10 -0.02
C PHE A 55 9.20 -4.92 -0.08
N VAL A 56 9.99 -4.75 0.99
CA VAL A 56 10.97 -3.67 1.12
C VAL A 56 12.36 -4.28 0.95
N ILE A 57 13.15 -3.72 0.03
CA ILE A 57 14.57 -4.04 -0.11
C ILE A 57 15.38 -2.87 0.41
N VAL A 58 16.33 -3.15 1.30
CA VAL A 58 17.31 -2.18 1.80
C VAL A 58 18.67 -2.55 1.23
N LEU A 59 19.30 -1.62 0.51
CA LEU A 59 20.64 -1.79 -0.05
C LEU A 59 21.59 -0.91 0.77
N VAL A 60 22.58 -1.52 1.39
CA VAL A 60 23.58 -0.82 2.23
C VAL A 60 24.92 -0.86 1.52
N ASP A 61 25.59 0.29 1.47
CA ASP A 61 26.89 0.48 0.85
C ASP A 61 27.99 0.37 1.91
N ALA A 62 28.42 -0.83 2.27
CA ALA A 62 29.18 -1.09 3.48
C ALA A 62 30.63 -0.52 3.49
N ASP A 63 31.11 0.04 2.39
CA ASP A 63 32.43 0.67 2.24
C ASP A 63 32.34 2.20 2.05
N ALA A 64 31.17 2.82 2.18
CA ALA A 64 31.08 4.27 2.11
C ALA A 64 31.75 4.92 3.34
N ASP A 65 32.50 6.00 3.11
CA ASP A 65 33.20 6.77 4.16
C ASP A 65 32.28 7.34 5.27
N ALA A 66 30.96 7.31 5.06
CA ALA A 66 29.95 7.91 5.94
C ALA A 66 29.39 6.98 7.02
N TYR A 67 29.78 5.70 7.05
CA TYR A 67 29.28 4.79 8.08
C TYR A 67 30.07 4.96 9.38
N LEU A 68 29.45 5.68 10.32
CA LEU A 68 29.92 5.73 11.70
C LEU A 68 29.67 4.34 12.31
N PHE A 69 30.76 3.62 12.55
CA PHE A 69 30.73 2.38 13.32
C PHE A 69 30.17 2.69 14.72
N ASP A 70 28.96 2.23 15.01
CA ASP A 70 28.37 2.38 16.34
C ASP A 70 28.96 1.29 17.25
N ASP A 71 29.79 1.73 18.19
CA ASP A 71 30.55 0.91 19.13
C ASP A 71 29.69 -0.16 19.82
N LYS A 72 28.40 0.08 20.00
CA LYS A 72 27.47 -0.88 20.61
C LYS A 72 27.40 -2.22 19.87
N TYR A 73 27.71 -2.25 18.58
CA TYR A 73 27.75 -3.48 17.77
C TYR A 73 29.11 -4.19 17.80
N TYR A 74 30.15 -3.58 18.40
CA TYR A 74 31.52 -4.12 18.45
C TYR A 74 31.92 -4.64 19.83
N HIS A 75 31.12 -4.37 20.86
CA HIS A 75 31.41 -4.73 22.25
C HIS A 75 30.97 -6.14 22.66
N SER A 76 30.37 -6.91 21.76
CA SER A 76 29.98 -8.30 22.02
C SER A 76 31.20 -9.20 22.04
N GLU A 77 31.25 -10.17 22.96
CA GLU A 77 32.31 -11.18 23.00
C GLU A 77 32.37 -12.04 21.71
N ASP A 78 31.24 -12.20 21.03
CA ASP A 78 31.14 -12.79 19.69
C ASP A 78 30.81 -11.68 18.64
N PRO A 79 31.69 -11.43 17.66
CA PRO A 79 31.43 -10.50 16.56
C PRO A 79 30.14 -10.82 15.77
N ALA A 80 29.72 -12.09 15.73
CA ALA A 80 28.47 -12.49 15.07
C ALA A 80 27.24 -11.89 15.76
N ASP A 81 27.28 -11.67 17.07
CA ASP A 81 26.19 -11.08 17.84
C ASP A 81 26.01 -9.60 17.51
N GLY A 82 27.12 -8.90 17.26
CA GLY A 82 27.13 -7.50 16.82
C GLY A 82 26.39 -7.31 15.49
N GLY A 83 26.72 -8.15 14.51
CA GLY A 83 26.05 -8.16 13.21
C GLY A 83 24.56 -8.51 13.31
N ALA A 84 24.21 -9.50 14.14
CA ALA A 84 22.81 -9.87 14.38
C ALA A 84 22.02 -8.72 15.00
N LEU A 85 22.58 -8.01 15.99
CA LEU A 85 21.98 -6.85 16.62
C LEU A 85 21.79 -5.69 15.63
N ALA A 86 22.80 -5.40 14.81
CA ALA A 86 22.73 -4.36 13.78
C ALA A 86 21.61 -4.64 12.75
N VAL A 87 21.42 -5.90 12.36
CA VAL A 87 20.32 -6.30 11.46
C VAL A 87 18.96 -6.10 12.12
N VAL A 88 18.82 -6.43 13.40
CA VAL A 88 17.57 -6.23 14.16
C VAL A 88 17.23 -4.75 14.26
N ASP A 89 18.20 -3.92 14.64
CA ASP A 89 18.01 -2.48 14.80
C ASP A 89 17.70 -1.81 13.45
N LEU A 90 18.42 -2.16 12.38
CA LEU A 90 18.15 -1.66 11.04
C LEU A 90 16.73 -2.02 10.58
N ARG A 91 16.31 -3.28 10.81
CA ARG A 91 14.97 -3.74 10.43
C ARG A 91 13.88 -3.00 11.21
N ALA A 92 14.11 -2.71 12.49
CA ALA A 92 13.19 -1.95 13.33
C ALA A 92 13.07 -0.50 12.84
N ALA A 93 14.20 0.17 12.57
CA ALA A 93 14.23 1.54 12.06
C ALA A 93 13.52 1.65 10.70
N VAL A 94 13.81 0.74 9.76
CA VAL A 94 13.16 0.70 8.44
C VAL A 94 11.66 0.47 8.59
N ARG A 95 11.24 -0.38 9.52
CA ARG A 95 9.82 -0.64 9.79
C ARG A 95 9.11 0.61 10.31
N GLN A 96 9.71 1.33 11.26
CA GLN A 96 9.17 2.59 11.77
C GLN A 96 9.05 3.64 10.66
N TYR A 97 10.06 3.74 9.81
CA TYR A 97 10.04 4.66 8.67
C TYR A 97 8.92 4.32 7.68
N VAL A 98 8.79 3.05 7.28
CA VAL A 98 7.73 2.59 6.37
C VAL A 98 6.34 2.81 6.98
N GLN A 99 6.18 2.56 8.27
CA GLN A 99 4.94 2.86 9.01
C GLN A 99 4.60 4.35 9.02
N SER A 100 5.60 5.23 9.09
CA SER A 100 5.40 6.68 9.07
C SER A 100 4.88 7.19 7.71
N ILE A 101 5.17 6.46 6.63
CA ILE A 101 4.65 6.75 5.28
C ILE A 101 3.20 6.27 5.17
N ASP A 102 2.94 5.01 5.53
CA ASP A 102 1.61 4.43 5.55
C ASP A 102 1.56 3.24 6.52
N VAL A 103 0.64 3.31 7.49
CA VAL A 103 0.46 2.27 8.52
C VAL A 103 0.15 0.89 7.93
N ARG A 104 -0.46 0.84 6.73
CA ARG A 104 -0.80 -0.41 6.04
C ARG A 104 0.41 -1.17 5.51
N LEU A 105 1.57 -0.50 5.43
CA LEU A 105 2.83 -1.08 4.97
C LEU A 105 3.65 -1.69 6.12
N ALA A 106 3.19 -1.56 7.37
CA ALA A 106 3.82 -2.13 8.57
C ALA A 106 4.10 -3.65 8.46
N GLY A 107 3.22 -4.36 7.75
CA GLY A 107 3.24 -5.80 7.60
C GLY A 107 4.19 -6.31 6.52
N LEU A 108 4.79 -5.44 5.71
CA LEU A 108 5.59 -5.88 4.57
C LEU A 108 6.85 -6.64 5.01
N PRO A 109 7.24 -7.71 4.29
CA PRO A 109 8.55 -8.31 4.42
C PRO A 109 9.65 -7.29 4.14
N ILE A 110 10.70 -7.29 4.96
CA ILE A 110 11.87 -6.41 4.81
C ILE A 110 13.10 -7.31 4.65
N THR A 111 13.83 -7.11 3.56
CA THR A 111 15.11 -7.77 3.29
C THR A 111 16.19 -6.70 3.16
N ALA A 112 17.27 -6.84 3.93
CA ALA A 112 18.44 -5.97 3.82
C ALA A 112 19.60 -6.73 3.19
N LYS A 113 20.35 -6.07 2.31
CA LYS A 113 21.56 -6.60 1.70
C LYS A 113 22.63 -5.52 1.68
N ALA A 114 23.76 -5.83 2.32
CA ALA A 114 24.95 -5.00 2.28
C ALA A 114 25.83 -5.41 1.08
N PHE A 115 26.40 -4.41 0.43
CA PHE A 115 27.35 -4.54 -0.67
C PHE A 115 28.58 -3.72 -0.31
N ALA A 116 29.75 -4.22 -0.64
CA ALA A 116 31.00 -3.49 -0.54
C ALA A 116 31.91 -3.95 -1.67
N SER A 117 32.71 -3.04 -2.19
CA SER A 117 33.90 -3.33 -2.98
C SER A 117 34.93 -3.99 -2.07
N GLY A 118 35.49 -5.11 -2.52
CA GLY A 118 36.52 -5.82 -1.74
C GLY A 118 37.82 -5.02 -1.62
N GLU A 119 38.12 -4.16 -2.59
CA GLU A 119 39.30 -3.29 -2.60
C GLU A 119 39.10 -2.09 -1.66
N ASP A 120 37.95 -1.42 -1.74
CA ASP A 120 37.66 -0.24 -0.93
C ASP A 120 37.42 -0.62 0.54
N LEU A 121 36.73 -1.73 0.82
CA LEU A 121 36.58 -2.24 2.18
C LEU A 121 37.93 -2.63 2.79
N ALA A 122 38.83 -3.24 2.01
CA ALA A 122 40.17 -3.58 2.48
C ALA A 122 41.00 -2.31 2.78
N HIS A 123 40.89 -1.28 1.92
CA HIS A 123 41.51 0.02 2.17
C HIS A 123 40.97 0.70 3.42
N LEU A 124 39.64 0.70 3.61
CA LEU A 124 38.99 1.29 4.77
C LEU A 124 39.45 0.57 6.05
N LEU A 125 39.40 -0.77 6.08
CA LEU A 125 39.85 -1.57 7.21
C LEU A 125 41.33 -1.36 7.54
N ALA A 126 42.20 -1.29 6.52
CA ALA A 126 43.63 -1.03 6.69
C ALA A 126 43.90 0.36 7.29
N ASN A 127 43.08 1.36 6.94
CA ASN A 127 43.21 2.72 7.46
C ASN A 127 42.61 2.88 8.88
N SER A 128 41.58 2.10 9.22
CA SER A 128 40.98 2.08 10.57
C SER A 128 41.72 1.16 11.56
N GLY A 129 42.66 0.34 11.10
CA GLY A 129 43.39 -0.66 11.89
C GLY A 129 44.58 -0.16 12.72
N THR A 130 44.72 1.15 12.94
CA THR A 130 45.73 1.68 13.89
C THR A 130 45.09 2.05 15.22
N ALA A 131 45.00 1.08 16.13
CA ALA A 131 44.94 1.29 17.58
C ALA A 131 45.73 0.18 18.28
#